data_AF-J7GRQ3-F1
#
_entry.id   AF-J7GRQ3-F1
#
_cell.length_a   1.000
_cell.length_b   1.000
_cell.length_c   1.000
_cell.angle_alpha   90.00
_cell.angle_beta   90.00
_cell.angle_gamma   90.00
#
_symmetry.space_group_name_H-M   'P 1'
#
loop_
_entity.id
_entity.type
_entity.pdbx_description
1 polymer ?
#
loop_
_entity_poly.entity_id
_entity_poly.type
_entity_poly.pdbx_seq_one_letter_code
_entity_poly.pdbx_strand_id
1 'polypeptide(L)'
;PVSDAGFGAVFNAQGSHQMDAGIMTGDKRYGAILSLHGVQNPINVARKMVDDPRYSILSGAGAMKFVEELGIPILPDEKFETAYNRYIQDQFSGHGDPLDLFVQPP
;
A
#
# COMPACT_ATOMS: atom_id res chain seq x y z
N PRO A 1 -11.33 -10.25 -4.60
CA PRO A 1 -10.59 -9.08 -5.11
C PRO A 1 -9.68 -9.50 -6.27
N VAL A 2 -9.47 -8.64 -7.27
CA VAL A 2 -8.76 -8.98 -8.52
C VAL A 2 -7.64 -8.01 -8.87
N SER A 3 -7.28 -7.10 -7.96
CA SER A 3 -6.30 -6.05 -8.16
C SER A 3 -5.25 -6.05 -7.04
N ASP A 4 -4.04 -5.62 -7.38
CA ASP A 4 -2.94 -5.38 -6.44
C ASP A 4 -3.12 -4.04 -5.70
N ALA A 5 -4.11 -3.98 -4.81
CA ALA A 5 -4.36 -2.84 -3.93
C ALA A 5 -5.32 -3.24 -2.81
N GLY A 6 -5.16 -2.69 -1.61
CA GLY A 6 -6.03 -3.00 -0.46
C GLY A 6 -6.08 -4.51 -0.23
N PHE A 7 -7.28 -5.05 0.02
CA PHE A 7 -7.50 -6.51 0.04
C PHE A 7 -7.18 -7.10 -1.34
N GLY A 8 -6.01 -7.71 -1.51
CA GLY A 8 -5.51 -8.14 -2.82
C GLY A 8 -4.11 -7.60 -3.14
N ALA A 9 -3.55 -6.72 -2.30
CA ALA A 9 -2.15 -6.35 -2.34
C ALA A 9 -1.27 -7.60 -2.41
N VAL A 10 -0.26 -7.57 -3.26
CA VAL A 10 0.69 -8.68 -3.41
C VAL A 10 1.58 -8.81 -2.18
N PHE A 11 2.26 -9.95 -2.07
CA PHE A 11 3.21 -10.19 -1.00
C PHE A 11 4.54 -9.51 -1.34
N ASN A 12 5.15 -8.85 -0.35
CA ASN A 12 6.54 -8.42 -0.44
C ASN A 12 7.51 -9.60 -0.22
N ALA A 13 8.81 -9.33 -0.33
CA ALA A 13 9.85 -10.34 -0.14
C ALA A 13 9.85 -11.01 1.25
N GLN A 14 9.21 -10.40 2.25
CA GLN A 14 9.06 -10.97 3.59
C GLN A 14 7.76 -11.78 3.75
N GLY A 15 6.98 -11.95 2.68
CA GLY A 15 5.70 -12.68 2.74
C GLY A 15 4.60 -11.91 3.46
N SER A 16 4.68 -10.58 3.49
CA SER A 16 3.72 -9.68 4.15
C SER A 16 3.13 -8.67 3.16
N HIS A 17 2.11 -7.92 3.59
CA HIS A 17 1.48 -6.89 2.76
C HIS A 17 1.95 -5.47 3.11
N GLN A 18 2.50 -4.77 2.12
CA GLN A 18 2.86 -3.35 2.18
C GLN A 18 2.22 -2.62 1.01
N MET A 19 1.63 -1.46 1.29
CA MET A 19 0.90 -0.70 0.28
C MET A 19 1.28 0.78 0.27
N ASP A 20 1.31 1.31 -0.94
CA ASP A 20 1.51 2.73 -1.24
C ASP A 20 0.21 3.31 -1.81
N ALA A 21 -0.03 4.59 -1.58
CA ALA A 21 -1.14 5.31 -2.22
C ALA A 21 -0.86 6.81 -2.29
N GLY A 22 -1.32 7.43 -3.36
CA GLY A 22 -1.22 8.88 -3.55
C GLY A 22 -2.47 9.43 -4.21
N ILE A 23 -2.77 10.69 -3.90
CA ILE A 23 -3.84 11.45 -4.54
C ILE A 23 -3.35 12.87 -4.85
N MET A 24 -3.77 13.40 -5.99
CA MET A 24 -3.53 14.78 -6.41
C MET A 24 -4.84 15.40 -6.90
N THR A 25 -5.09 16.64 -6.53
CA THR A 25 -6.28 17.40 -6.93
C THR A 25 -5.94 18.41 -8.04
N GLY A 26 -6.95 18.87 -8.78
CA GLY A 26 -6.76 19.82 -9.88
C GLY A 26 -6.24 21.20 -9.45
N ASP A 27 -6.36 21.55 -8.16
CA ASP A 27 -5.80 22.75 -7.54
C ASP A 27 -4.37 22.54 -6.99
N LYS A 28 -3.68 21.48 -7.44
CA LYS A 28 -2.27 21.17 -7.14
C LYS A 28 -1.97 20.76 -5.68
N ARG A 29 -2.99 20.39 -4.89
CA ARG A 29 -2.76 19.74 -3.60
C ARG A 29 -2.54 18.25 -3.80
N TYR A 30 -1.75 17.64 -2.92
CA TYR A 30 -1.46 16.22 -2.99
C TYR A 30 -1.14 15.64 -1.62
N GLY A 31 -1.30 14.33 -1.50
CA GLY A 31 -0.97 13.54 -0.32
C GLY A 31 -0.56 12.15 -0.75
N ALA A 32 0.50 11.61 -0.15
CA ALA A 32 0.93 10.25 -0.39
C ALA A 32 1.43 9.55 0.88
N ILE A 33 1.17 8.26 0.93
CA ILE A 33 1.68 7.32 1.94
C ILE A 33 2.47 6.25 1.23
N LEU A 34 3.53 5.77 1.89
CA LEU A 34 4.34 4.67 1.43
C LEU A 34 4.54 3.64 2.55
N SER A 35 4.57 2.36 2.19
CA SER A 35 4.86 1.23 3.06
C SER A 35 3.89 1.11 4.25
N LEU A 36 2.59 1.32 4.02
CA LEU A 36 1.57 1.05 5.04
C LEU A 36 1.28 -0.44 5.16
N HIS A 37 1.05 -0.87 6.39
CA HIS A 37 0.65 -2.23 6.74
C HIS A 37 -0.72 -2.23 7.39
N GLY A 38 -1.51 -3.28 7.14
CA GLY A 38 -2.79 -3.50 7.82
C GLY A 38 -3.88 -2.45 7.55
N VAL A 39 -3.64 -1.46 6.69
CA VAL A 39 -4.62 -0.42 6.36
C VAL A 39 -5.50 -0.89 5.21
N GLN A 40 -6.78 -1.13 5.49
CA GLN A 40 -7.74 -1.62 4.49
C GLN A 40 -7.80 -0.76 3.23
N ASN A 41 -7.81 0.57 3.39
CA ASN A 41 -7.97 1.53 2.30
C ASN A 41 -6.86 2.60 2.35
N PRO A 42 -5.65 2.31 1.85
CA PRO A 42 -4.51 3.24 1.95
C PRO A 42 -4.78 4.60 1.30
N ILE A 43 -5.58 4.64 0.23
CA ILE A 43 -5.98 5.89 -0.45
C ILE A 43 -6.76 6.84 0.47
N ASN A 44 -7.50 6.32 1.45
CA ASN A 44 -8.21 7.17 2.41
C ASN A 44 -7.24 7.89 3.34
N VAL A 45 -6.10 7.30 3.67
CA VAL A 45 -5.04 7.95 4.45
C VAL A 45 -4.42 9.09 3.63
N ALA A 46 -4.06 8.81 2.37
CA ALA A 46 -3.54 9.84 1.45
C ALA A 46 -4.53 10.99 1.25
N ARG A 47 -5.84 10.71 1.18
CA ARG A 47 -6.89 11.73 1.08
C ARG A 47 -6.92 12.67 2.30
N LYS A 48 -6.68 12.15 3.51
CA LYS A 48 -6.62 12.96 4.74
C LYS A 48 -5.48 13.97 4.71
N MET A 49 -4.34 13.61 4.11
CA MET A 49 -3.18 14.50 3.95
C MET A 49 -3.47 15.69 3.02
N VAL A 50 -4.42 15.57 2.09
CA VAL A 50 -4.85 16.69 1.24
C VAL A 50 -5.68 17.72 2.02
N ASP A 51 -6.42 17.29 3.03
CA ASP A 51 -7.24 18.17 3.89
C ASP A 51 -6.42 18.72 5.08
N ASP A 52 -5.39 18.00 5.50
CA ASP A 52 -4.45 18.38 6.57
C ASP A 52 -3.01 18.40 6.02
N PRO A 53 -2.57 19.53 5.43
CA PRO A 53 -1.32 19.61 4.66
C PRO A 53 -0.05 19.69 5.53
N ARG A 54 -0.11 19.27 6.80
CA ARG A 54 1.07 19.17 7.68
C ARG A 54 2.18 18.33 7.04
N TYR A 55 1.79 17.30 6.29
CA TYR A 55 2.69 16.42 5.56
C TYR A 55 2.16 16.19 4.14
N SER A 56 3.03 16.27 3.14
CA SER A 56 2.65 15.96 1.75
C SER A 56 2.95 14.50 1.37
N ILE A 57 3.99 13.90 1.96
CA ILE A 57 4.36 12.49 1.78
C ILE A 57 4.87 11.95 3.11
N LEU A 58 4.41 10.76 3.51
CA LEU A 58 4.93 10.01 4.66
C LEU A 58 5.26 8.57 4.26
N SER A 59 6.24 7.96 4.92
CA SER A 59 6.60 6.56 4.70
C SER A 59 6.89 5.81 6.00
N GLY A 60 6.75 4.49 5.97
CA GLY A 60 7.15 3.58 7.04
C GLY A 60 6.57 3.95 8.40
N ALA A 61 7.42 3.97 9.44
CA ALA A 61 6.99 4.22 10.82
C ALA A 61 6.27 5.58 11.01
N GLY A 62 6.72 6.62 10.30
CA GLY A 62 6.06 7.93 10.36
C GLY A 62 4.65 7.91 9.77
N ALA A 63 4.46 7.16 8.68
CA ALA A 63 3.14 6.96 8.08
C ALA A 63 2.23 6.13 8.98
N MET A 64 2.74 5.06 9.61
CA MET A 64 1.98 4.23 10.54
C MET A 64 1.51 5.02 11.77
N LYS A 65 2.37 5.87 12.33
CA LYS A 65 1.97 6.76 13.44
C LYS A 65 0.83 7.71 13.02
N PHE A 66 0.89 8.25 11.80
CA PHE A 66 -0.19 9.09 11.29
C PHE A 66 -1.52 8.32 11.15
N VAL A 67 -1.47 7.06 10.73
CA VAL A 67 -2.65 6.17 10.69
C VAL A 67 -3.25 5.97 12.08
N GLU A 68 -2.41 5.76 13.11
CA GLU A 68 -2.84 5.66 14.50
C GLU A 68 -3.49 6.96 15.00
N GLU A 69 -2.89 8.12 14.72
CA GLU A 69 -3.44 9.44 15.06
C GLU A 69 -4.81 9.69 14.43
N LEU A 70 -5.04 9.14 13.22
CA LEU A 70 -6.34 9.20 12.54
C LEU A 70 -7.37 8.22 13.10
N GLY A 71 -6.99 7.31 14.02
CA GLY A 71 -7.86 6.29 14.58
C GLY A 71 -8.28 5.22 13.57
N ILE A 72 -7.47 4.99 12.53
CA ILE A 72 -7.77 4.00 11.50
C ILE A 72 -7.38 2.61 12.01
N PRO A 73 -8.28 1.61 11.95
CA PRO A 73 -7.97 0.25 12.39
C PRO A 73 -6.85 -0.38 11.54
N ILE A 74 -5.91 -1.02 12.24
CA ILE A 74 -4.89 -1.89 11.63
C ILE A 74 -5.42 -3.33 11.68
N LEU A 75 -5.58 -3.91 10.49
CA LEU A 75 -6.02 -5.29 10.31
C LEU A 75 -4.79 -6.22 10.20
N PRO A 76 -4.93 -7.48 10.62
CA PRO A 76 -3.86 -8.45 10.45
C PRO A 76 -3.74 -8.89 8.97
N ASP A 77 -2.56 -9.34 8.55
CA ASP A 77 -2.20 -9.60 7.15
C ASP A 77 -3.13 -10.62 6.48
N GLU A 78 -3.66 -11.60 7.22
CA GLU A 78 -4.57 -12.62 6.68
C GLU A 78 -5.86 -12.03 6.11
N LYS A 79 -6.23 -10.80 6.50
CA LYS A 79 -7.37 -10.09 5.91
C LYS A 79 -7.10 -9.64 4.48
N PHE A 80 -5.84 -9.47 4.10
CA PHE A 80 -5.42 -9.03 2.77
C PHE A 80 -5.11 -10.19 1.84
N GLU A 81 -4.99 -11.41 2.35
CA GLU A 81 -4.83 -12.63 1.55
C GLU A 81 -6.06 -12.91 0.68
N THR A 82 -5.81 -13.22 -0.58
CA THR A 82 -6.84 -13.55 -1.57
C THR A 82 -6.35 -14.65 -2.51
N ALA A 83 -7.26 -15.32 -3.21
CA ALA A 83 -6.87 -16.26 -4.25
C ALA A 83 -5.98 -15.60 -5.34
N TYR A 84 -6.19 -14.30 -5.59
CA TYR A 84 -5.41 -13.53 -6.56
C TYR A 84 -3.96 -13.36 -6.12
N ASN A 85 -3.69 -12.77 -4.95
CA ASN A 85 -2.30 -12.52 -4.53
C ASN A 85 -1.54 -13.80 -4.18
N ARG A 86 -2.24 -14.89 -3.79
CA ARG A 86 -1.66 -16.23 -3.69
C ARG A 86 -1.25 -16.78 -5.04
N TYR A 87 -2.13 -16.72 -6.04
CA TYR A 87 -1.78 -17.12 -7.41
C TYR A 87 -0.56 -16.36 -7.92
N ILE A 88 -0.52 -15.03 -7.73
CA ILE A 88 0.64 -14.20 -8.03
C ILE A 88 1.86 -14.78 -7.31
N GLN A 89 1.87 -14.87 -5.97
CA GLN A 89 2.98 -15.41 -5.18
C GLN A 89 3.50 -16.75 -5.71
N ASP A 90 2.62 -17.70 -6.06
CA ASP A 90 3.01 -19.01 -6.59
C ASP A 90 3.73 -18.90 -7.94
N GLN A 91 3.33 -17.98 -8.82
CA GLN A 91 4.04 -17.72 -10.08
C GLN A 91 5.46 -17.16 -9.83
N PHE A 92 5.66 -16.40 -8.76
CA PHE A 92 6.95 -15.77 -8.39
C PHE A 92 7.82 -16.65 -7.49
N SER A 93 7.29 -17.76 -7.00
CA SER A 93 7.99 -18.73 -6.14
C SER A 93 9.05 -19.49 -6.95
N GLY A 94 10.13 -18.80 -7.31
CA GLY A 94 11.18 -19.27 -8.22
C GLY A 94 11.88 -18.16 -9.02
N HIS A 95 11.34 -16.94 -9.04
CA HIS A 95 11.86 -15.80 -9.81
C HIS A 95 11.95 -14.54 -8.93
N GLY A 96 13.09 -14.32 -8.25
CA GLY A 96 13.48 -13.00 -7.73
C GLY A 96 12.42 -12.17 -6.97
N ASP A 97 12.55 -10.84 -7.01
CA ASP A 97 11.57 -9.90 -6.46
C ASP A 97 10.36 -9.82 -7.43
N PRO A 98 9.10 -9.94 -6.96
CA PRO A 98 7.92 -9.78 -7.82
C PRO A 98 7.89 -8.47 -8.64
N LEU A 99 8.58 -7.42 -8.18
CA LEU A 99 8.70 -6.14 -8.89
C LEU A 99 9.60 -6.20 -10.14
N ASP A 100 10.44 -7.23 -10.28
CA ASP A 100 11.38 -7.38 -11.40
C ASP A 100 10.67 -7.54 -12.75
N LEU A 101 9.37 -7.88 -12.79
CA LEU A 101 8.57 -7.97 -14.03
C LEU A 101 8.01 -6.63 -14.53
N PHE A 102 7.90 -5.62 -13.67
CA PHE A 102 7.46 -4.28 -14.07
C PHE A 102 8.61 -3.42 -14.60
N VAL A 103 9.85 -3.88 -14.40
CA VAL A 103 11.07 -3.31 -14.99
C VAL A 103 11.45 -4.15 -16.22
N GLN A 104 10.73 -3.97 -17.32
CA GLN A 104 11.28 -4.40 -18.62
C GLN A 104 12.46 -3.47 -18.94
N PRO A 105 13.66 -3.98 -19.26
CA PRO A 105 14.72 -3.13 -19.79
C PRO A 105 14.23 -2.40 -21.06
N PRO A 106 14.74 -1.19 -21.35
CA PRO A 106 14.27 -0.37 -22.47
C PRO A 106 14.39 -1.06 -23.83
#